data_AF-A0A9N7JN63-F1
#
_entry.id   AF-A0A9N7JN63-F1
#
_cell.length_a   1.000
_cell.length_b   1.000
_cell.length_c   1.000
_cell.angle_alpha   90.00
_cell.angle_beta   90.00
_cell.angle_gamma   90.00
#
_symmetry.space_group_name_H-M   'P 1'
#
loop_
_entity.id
_entity.type
_entity.pdbx_description
1 polymer ?
#
loop_
_entity_poly.entity_id
_entity_poly.type
_entity_poly.pdbx_seq_one_letter_code
_entity_poly.pdbx_strand_id
1 'polypeptide(L)'
;MGRTAYLVILKGEKILVYNKSEERYLKVDINNGEDPEEFLSKWTEKNLTGYSKEFLKFSKDISVKGSLYRVFFIDATNSDLSIKIECSNYLQFRNIYFGESINYNEKIILNSIFLDCNDRNYNSFAVESIKNIVYEKKILKSTNNNGIDESVDKSKIKLLAVLTLIIGFLTYKFFFRYLGISVGIFISYLILVFFIINGVKNKNIMGGFLVGISLILSFSYGIFTNDIFRIFNTLLIPISLFSGFLLLNYSDIPLELKRFINIFLERVLDLPAVNSLNIVKILKSVAKEDKVEKQSNIKSITLGLFISVPILIILSIILAGADNMFNYYIANMVNYINIDNIVTVVFKLLVSLVVMAFLFGLYYSFECKNKNVKEIKFKNVKYFNELTVVTMLIAIGVLYIVFTKIQVSYLYLNSVLPQEFDFSSYAREGFFQLVFIVIINLLLITFLKSETNVTSNKVGQILKGLYTLITLLSINMAISAIYKMSLYISAFGYTRLRILVQVFTVFLCLILVFLIFNIWKNKNLLKPVIIVGAIIYVGLNYFNLDNYIVKKNIDNKNLESRIDNQYLITLSLDAYESMLEAKNKGLISDDEYIGWKYKGMDKHLHWYEYNYFYNKQR
;
A
#
# COMPACT_ATOMS: atom_id res chain seq x y z
N MET A 1 43.76 -14.78 -44.73
CA MET A 1 42.75 -14.26 -43.77
C MET A 1 43.08 -12.80 -43.55
N GLY A 2 42.19 -11.89 -43.95
CA GLY A 2 42.43 -10.44 -43.83
C GLY A 2 42.59 -10.05 -42.36
N ARG A 3 43.57 -9.19 -42.06
CA ARG A 3 43.78 -8.67 -40.71
C ARG A 3 42.88 -7.44 -40.55
N THR A 4 41.88 -7.54 -39.68
CA THR A 4 41.01 -6.41 -39.33
C THR A 4 41.67 -5.55 -38.25
N ALA A 5 41.65 -4.22 -38.40
CA ALA A 5 42.24 -3.29 -37.46
C ALA A 5 41.20 -2.34 -36.84
N TYR A 6 41.41 -1.98 -35.56
CA TYR A 6 40.67 -0.92 -34.89
C TYR A 6 41.53 0.34 -34.78
N LEU A 7 41.01 1.46 -35.28
CA LEU A 7 41.61 2.78 -35.18
C LEU A 7 40.96 3.55 -34.03
N VAL A 8 41.67 3.71 -32.92
CA VAL A 8 41.20 4.48 -31.76
C VAL A 8 41.89 5.84 -31.76
N ILE A 9 41.18 6.85 -32.25
CA ILE A 9 41.69 8.23 -32.36
C ILE A 9 40.96 9.11 -31.36
N LEU A 10 41.71 9.65 -30.39
CA LEU A 10 41.20 10.53 -29.36
C LEU A 10 41.69 11.97 -29.52
N LYS A 11 40.78 12.92 -29.32
CA LYS A 11 41.06 14.35 -29.22
C LYS A 11 40.42 14.86 -27.93
N GLY A 12 41.18 14.76 -26.83
CA GLY A 12 40.67 15.01 -25.48
C GLY A 12 39.53 14.08 -25.09
N GLU A 13 38.36 14.63 -24.73
CA GLU A 13 37.16 13.83 -24.37
C GLU A 13 36.37 13.30 -25.58
N LYS A 14 36.86 13.50 -26.80
CA LYS A 14 36.17 13.08 -28.03
C LYS A 14 36.90 11.94 -28.73
N ILE A 15 36.14 10.94 -29.16
CA ILE A 15 36.60 9.83 -29.99
C ILE A 15 36.05 9.95 -31.40
N LEU A 16 36.88 9.62 -32.38
CA LEU A 16 36.47 9.53 -33.77
C LEU A 16 35.63 8.26 -33.99
N VAL A 17 34.39 8.43 -34.47
CA VAL A 17 33.42 7.35 -34.68
C VAL A 17 32.73 7.48 -36.02
N TYR A 18 32.13 6.39 -36.50
CA TYR A 18 31.22 6.42 -37.65
C TYR A 18 29.88 7.06 -37.27
N ASN A 19 29.28 7.82 -38.19
CA ASN A 19 28.05 8.58 -37.91
C ASN A 19 26.76 7.72 -37.89
N LYS A 20 26.73 6.59 -38.63
CA LYS A 20 25.51 5.79 -38.90
C LYS A 20 25.63 4.27 -38.74
N SER A 21 26.73 3.71 -38.21
CA SER A 21 26.89 2.25 -38.06
C SER A 21 26.60 1.76 -36.63
N GLU A 22 26.10 0.52 -36.51
CA GLU A 22 25.92 -0.18 -35.23
C GLU A 22 27.25 -0.41 -34.49
N GLU A 23 28.37 -0.53 -35.23
CA GLU A 23 29.73 -0.56 -34.69
C GLU A 23 30.25 0.88 -34.59
N ARG A 24 30.57 1.36 -33.37
CA ARG A 24 30.90 2.78 -33.14
C ARG A 24 32.34 3.11 -33.47
N TYR A 25 33.26 2.18 -33.20
CA TYR A 25 34.69 2.40 -33.47
C TYR A 25 35.07 2.05 -34.90
N LEU A 26 36.12 2.72 -35.38
CA LEU A 26 36.65 2.58 -36.72
C LEU A 26 37.31 1.20 -36.89
N LYS A 27 36.55 0.25 -37.38
CA LYS A 27 37.02 -1.07 -37.80
C LYS A 27 37.29 -1.04 -39.30
N VAL A 28 38.53 -1.33 -39.71
CA VAL A 28 38.95 -1.29 -41.12
C VAL A 28 39.74 -2.54 -41.46
N ASP A 29 39.48 -3.11 -42.63
CA ASP A 29 40.19 -4.29 -43.12
C ASP A 29 41.52 -3.89 -43.75
N ILE A 30 42.61 -4.53 -43.32
CA ILE A 30 43.94 -4.37 -43.92
C ILE A 30 44.08 -5.40 -45.05
N ASN A 31 44.49 -4.94 -46.23
CA ASN A 31 44.72 -5.78 -47.38
C ASN A 31 45.88 -6.77 -47.11
N ASN A 32 45.77 -7.99 -47.66
CA ASN A 32 46.80 -9.03 -47.45
C ASN A 32 48.15 -8.56 -48.02
N GLY A 33 49.17 -8.44 -47.15
CA GLY A 33 50.54 -8.07 -47.53
C GLY A 33 50.90 -6.60 -47.35
N GLU A 34 49.96 -5.74 -46.96
CA GLU A 34 50.23 -4.32 -46.66
C GLU A 34 50.80 -4.15 -45.24
N ASP A 35 51.86 -3.35 -45.10
CA ASP A 35 52.44 -3.05 -43.78
C ASP A 35 51.45 -2.21 -42.94
N PRO A 36 51.18 -2.57 -41.67
CA PRO A 36 50.14 -1.91 -40.88
C PRO A 36 50.39 -0.41 -40.65
N GLU A 37 51.65 0.03 -40.61
CA GLU A 37 51.99 1.46 -40.45
C GLU A 37 51.84 2.23 -41.77
N GLU A 38 52.16 1.59 -42.90
CA GLU A 38 51.93 2.15 -44.24
C GLU A 38 50.44 2.31 -44.52
N PHE A 39 49.63 1.29 -44.16
CA PHE A 39 48.17 1.36 -44.19
C PHE A 39 47.64 2.53 -43.37
N LEU A 40 48.14 2.70 -42.14
CA LEU A 40 47.72 3.78 -41.25
C LEU A 40 47.99 5.15 -41.89
N SER A 41 49.17 5.36 -42.46
CA SER A 41 49.55 6.61 -43.13
C SER A 41 48.63 6.92 -44.30
N LYS A 42 48.36 5.94 -45.17
CA LYS A 42 47.43 6.10 -46.30
C LYS A 42 46.01 6.41 -45.82
N TRP A 43 45.55 5.74 -44.77
CA TRP A 43 44.20 5.95 -44.23
C TRP A 43 44.04 7.33 -43.58
N THR A 44 45.03 7.80 -42.81
CA THR A 44 44.98 9.11 -42.17
C THR A 44 45.13 10.24 -43.19
N GLU A 45 46.02 10.12 -44.18
CA GLU A 45 46.14 11.08 -45.28
C GLU A 45 44.84 11.23 -46.08
N LYS A 46 44.11 10.13 -46.27
CA LYS A 46 42.85 10.14 -47.00
C LYS A 46 41.71 10.80 -46.22
N ASN A 47 41.64 10.61 -44.90
CA ASN A 47 40.45 10.98 -44.10
C ASN A 47 40.64 12.19 -43.16
N LEU A 48 41.88 12.53 -42.81
CA LEU A 48 42.21 13.53 -41.79
C LEU A 48 43.16 14.61 -42.32
N THR A 49 43.09 15.80 -41.74
CA THR A 49 44.02 16.92 -41.96
C THR A 49 44.82 17.18 -40.69
N GLY A 50 46.14 17.37 -40.84
CA GLY A 50 47.05 17.70 -39.73
C GLY A 50 47.52 16.49 -38.91
N TYR A 51 47.49 15.27 -39.44
CA TYR A 51 48.05 14.08 -38.78
C TYR A 51 49.58 14.06 -38.86
N SER A 52 50.25 13.74 -37.75
CA SER A 52 51.69 13.43 -37.69
C SER A 52 51.90 12.03 -37.10
N LYS A 53 52.96 11.34 -37.52
CA LYS A 53 53.32 10.00 -36.98
C LYS A 53 53.55 10.02 -35.47
N GLU A 54 53.91 11.16 -34.88
CA GLU A 54 54.12 11.34 -33.44
C GLU A 54 52.85 11.17 -32.59
N PHE A 55 51.67 11.25 -33.22
CA PHE A 55 50.39 11.00 -32.53
C PHE A 55 50.13 9.51 -32.32
N LEU A 56 50.75 8.62 -33.10
CA LEU A 56 50.67 7.18 -32.87
C LEU A 56 51.49 6.82 -31.62
N LYS A 57 50.84 6.30 -30.58
CA LYS A 57 51.53 5.92 -29.34
C LYS A 57 51.92 4.45 -29.30
N PHE A 58 51.08 3.59 -29.87
CA PHE A 58 51.42 2.18 -30.09
C PHE A 58 50.45 1.50 -31.06
N SER A 59 50.91 0.37 -31.60
CA SER A 59 50.07 -0.62 -32.26
C SER A 59 50.25 -1.98 -31.57
N LYS A 60 49.16 -2.72 -31.33
CA LYS A 60 49.20 -4.03 -30.65
C LYS A 60 48.13 -4.98 -31.17
N ASP A 61 48.44 -6.26 -31.19
CA ASP A 61 47.49 -7.32 -31.53
C ASP A 61 46.71 -7.79 -30.30
N ILE A 62 45.38 -7.81 -30.39
CA ILE A 62 44.47 -8.21 -29.31
C ILE A 62 43.49 -9.26 -29.85
N SER A 63 43.33 -10.35 -29.10
CA SER A 63 42.32 -11.37 -29.39
C SER A 63 40.99 -11.01 -28.74
N VAL A 64 39.93 -10.89 -29.54
CA VAL A 64 38.56 -10.64 -29.07
C VAL A 64 37.66 -11.74 -29.63
N LYS A 65 37.06 -12.55 -28.74
CA LYS A 65 36.19 -13.70 -29.10
C LYS A 65 36.81 -14.65 -30.15
N GLY A 66 38.11 -14.91 -30.05
CA GLY A 66 38.82 -15.85 -30.93
C GLY A 66 39.26 -15.28 -32.28
N SER A 67 38.95 -14.02 -32.59
CA SER A 67 39.47 -13.28 -33.76
C SER A 67 40.57 -12.31 -33.34
N LEU A 68 41.64 -12.22 -34.13
CA LEU A 68 42.83 -11.42 -33.82
C LEU A 68 42.74 -10.06 -34.52
N TYR A 69 42.73 -8.98 -33.74
CA TYR A 69 42.59 -7.60 -34.23
C TYR A 69 43.84 -6.78 -33.93
N ARG A 70 44.31 -6.00 -34.90
CA ARG A 70 45.37 -5.00 -34.69
C ARG A 70 44.74 -3.70 -34.18
N VAL A 71 45.13 -3.20 -33.02
CA VAL A 71 44.63 -1.94 -32.47
C VAL A 71 45.70 -0.87 -32.61
N PHE A 72 45.34 0.29 -33.16
CA PHE A 72 46.16 1.49 -33.22
C PHE A 72 45.61 2.54 -32.27
N PHE A 73 46.44 3.02 -31.34
CA PHE A 73 46.08 4.10 -30.44
C PHE A 73 46.75 5.41 -30.87
N ILE A 74 45.93 6.38 -31.26
CA ILE A 74 46.36 7.71 -31.68
C ILE A 74 45.82 8.74 -30.68
N ASP A 75 46.75 9.45 -30.04
CA ASP A 75 46.44 10.55 -29.14
C ASP A 75 46.72 11.89 -29.83
N ALA A 76 45.63 12.57 -30.20
CA ALA A 76 45.62 13.86 -30.87
C ALA A 76 45.07 14.98 -29.95
N THR A 77 45.16 14.80 -28.62
CA THR A 77 44.60 15.75 -27.63
C THR A 77 45.08 17.19 -27.82
N ASN A 78 46.37 17.38 -28.11
CA ASN A 78 47.00 18.70 -28.23
C ASN A 78 47.23 19.13 -29.69
N SER A 79 46.48 18.59 -30.66
CA SER A 79 46.67 18.91 -32.08
C SER A 79 45.45 19.47 -32.79
N ASP A 80 45.69 20.19 -33.88
CA ASP A 80 44.67 20.78 -34.76
C ASP A 80 44.03 19.74 -35.72
N LEU A 81 44.13 18.45 -35.36
CA LEU A 81 43.61 17.35 -36.17
C LEU A 81 42.12 17.54 -36.44
N SER A 82 41.77 17.55 -37.72
CA SER A 82 40.43 17.82 -38.25
C SER A 82 40.06 16.78 -39.31
N ILE A 83 38.75 16.59 -39.51
CA ILE A 83 38.21 15.67 -40.51
C ILE A 83 38.13 16.42 -41.84
N LYS A 84 38.57 15.82 -42.94
CA LYS A 84 38.43 16.42 -44.28
C LYS A 84 36.94 16.65 -44.59
N ILE A 85 36.62 17.76 -45.26
CA ILE A 85 35.24 18.19 -45.53
C ILE A 85 34.44 17.09 -46.25
N GLU A 86 35.07 16.39 -47.19
CA GLU A 86 34.49 15.26 -47.94
C GLU A 86 34.10 14.05 -47.06
N CYS A 87 34.76 13.89 -45.91
CA CYS A 87 34.59 12.74 -45.00
C CYS A 87 33.61 13.01 -43.85
N SER A 88 33.17 14.26 -43.69
CA SER A 88 32.29 14.71 -42.60
C SER A 88 30.90 14.05 -42.60
N ASN A 89 30.47 13.49 -43.73
CA ASN A 89 29.20 12.77 -43.84
C ASN A 89 29.20 11.43 -43.08
N TYR A 90 30.36 10.78 -42.94
CA TYR A 90 30.47 9.44 -42.33
C TYR A 90 31.36 9.38 -41.08
N LEU A 91 32.24 10.36 -40.85
CA LEU A 91 33.07 10.45 -39.63
C LEU A 91 32.66 11.64 -38.76
N GLN A 92 32.64 11.43 -37.44
CA GLN A 92 32.39 12.50 -36.48
C GLN A 92 33.19 12.29 -35.19
N PHE A 93 33.71 13.36 -34.60
CA PHE A 93 34.19 13.34 -33.22
C PHE A 93 33.01 13.47 -32.26
N ARG A 94 32.75 12.41 -31.47
CA ARG A 94 31.72 12.42 -30.41
C ARG A 94 32.35 12.30 -29.05
N ASN A 95 31.71 12.87 -28.03
CA ASN A 95 32.15 12.70 -26.64
C ASN A 95 32.18 11.22 -26.29
N ILE A 96 33.24 10.76 -25.62
CA ILE A 96 33.38 9.35 -25.25
C ILE A 96 32.27 8.96 -24.23
N TYR A 97 31.69 9.92 -23.50
CA TYR A 97 30.57 9.77 -22.56
C TYR A 97 29.16 9.77 -23.18
N PHE A 98 29.01 9.63 -24.50
CA PHE A 98 27.69 9.69 -25.13
C PHE A 98 26.78 8.57 -24.60
N GLY A 99 25.57 8.92 -24.14
CA GLY A 99 24.65 8.14 -23.29
C GLY A 99 24.05 6.83 -23.85
N GLU A 100 24.76 6.11 -24.71
CA GLU A 100 24.41 4.77 -25.20
C GLU A 100 25.46 3.74 -24.73
N SER A 101 25.02 2.55 -24.29
CA SER A 101 25.87 1.54 -23.66
C SER A 101 27.02 1.06 -24.56
N ILE A 102 28.28 1.22 -24.15
CA ILE A 102 29.47 0.66 -24.82
C ILE A 102 29.37 -0.87 -24.94
N ASN A 103 29.67 -1.43 -26.11
CA ASN A 103 29.61 -2.88 -26.35
C ASN A 103 30.78 -3.62 -25.65
N TYR A 104 30.65 -4.93 -25.44
CA TYR A 104 31.65 -5.76 -24.76
C TYR A 104 33.02 -5.75 -25.48
N ASN A 105 33.03 -5.83 -26.82
CA ASN A 105 34.27 -5.83 -27.61
C ASN A 105 35.00 -4.48 -27.52
N GLU A 106 34.25 -3.38 -27.62
CA GLU A 106 34.72 -2.01 -27.48
C GLU A 106 35.39 -1.78 -26.12
N LYS A 107 34.81 -2.35 -25.05
CA LYS A 107 35.38 -2.29 -23.71
C LYS A 107 36.71 -3.03 -23.58
N ILE A 108 36.86 -4.20 -24.21
CA ILE A 108 38.12 -4.95 -24.18
C ILE A 108 39.23 -4.12 -24.81
N ILE A 109 38.95 -3.49 -25.96
CA ILE A 109 39.90 -2.65 -26.70
C ILE A 109 40.34 -1.45 -25.86
N LEU A 110 39.38 -0.71 -25.27
CA LEU A 110 39.69 0.43 -24.41
C LEU A 110 40.48 0.02 -23.15
N ASN A 111 40.14 -1.12 -22.55
CA ASN A 111 40.84 -1.62 -21.36
C ASN A 111 42.27 -2.06 -21.69
N SER A 112 42.50 -2.70 -22.83
CA SER A 112 43.86 -3.01 -23.28
C SER A 112 44.68 -1.76 -23.55
N ILE A 113 44.07 -0.72 -24.15
CA ILE A 113 44.76 0.55 -24.40
C ILE A 113 45.16 1.21 -23.08
N PHE A 114 44.24 1.25 -22.11
CA PHE A 114 44.51 1.81 -20.79
C PHE A 114 45.64 1.07 -20.06
N LEU A 115 45.63 -0.27 -20.05
CA LEU A 115 46.68 -1.07 -19.42
C LEU A 115 48.04 -0.82 -20.07
N ASP A 116 48.12 -0.79 -21.41
CA ASP A 116 49.37 -0.54 -22.11
C ASP A 116 49.89 0.90 -21.91
N CYS A 117 48.99 1.90 -21.84
CA CYS A 117 49.38 3.27 -21.48
C CYS A 117 49.93 3.35 -20.06
N ASN A 118 49.30 2.66 -19.11
CA ASN A 118 49.72 2.63 -17.72
C ASN A 118 51.06 1.90 -17.53
N ASP A 119 51.27 0.77 -18.21
CA ASP A 119 52.54 0.03 -18.18
C ASP A 119 53.71 0.86 -18.78
N ARG A 120 53.40 1.75 -19.72
CA ARG A 120 54.38 2.67 -20.32
C ARG A 120 54.50 4.01 -19.59
N ASN A 121 53.81 4.19 -18.45
CA ASN A 121 53.71 5.46 -17.71
C ASN A 121 53.29 6.67 -18.59
N TYR A 122 52.45 6.44 -19.61
CA TYR A 122 51.96 7.49 -20.50
C TYR A 122 50.63 8.07 -19.99
N ASN A 123 50.70 9.29 -19.45
CA ASN A 123 49.54 10.02 -18.95
C ASN A 123 49.16 11.16 -19.90
N SER A 124 47.93 11.12 -20.41
CA SER A 124 47.35 12.19 -21.21
C SER A 124 45.86 12.36 -20.88
N PHE A 125 45.28 13.49 -21.28
CA PHE A 125 43.86 13.76 -21.05
C PHE A 125 42.94 12.75 -21.76
N ALA A 126 43.37 12.20 -22.90
CA ALA A 126 42.71 11.09 -23.58
C ALA A 126 42.76 9.79 -22.75
N VAL A 127 43.89 9.47 -22.13
CA VAL A 127 44.03 8.30 -21.24
C VAL A 127 43.20 8.47 -19.96
N GLU A 128 43.14 9.66 -19.38
CA GLU A 128 42.28 9.96 -18.22
C GLU A 128 40.78 9.80 -18.57
N SER A 129 40.40 10.21 -19.79
CA SER A 129 39.03 10.01 -20.29
C SER A 129 38.68 8.53 -20.48
N ILE A 130 39.62 7.71 -20.98
CA ILE A 130 39.45 6.24 -21.07
C ILE A 130 39.36 5.63 -19.66
N LYS A 131 40.23 6.06 -18.74
CA LYS A 131 40.27 5.59 -17.35
C LYS A 131 38.92 5.79 -16.67
N ASN A 132 38.32 6.97 -16.79
CA ASN A 132 37.00 7.24 -16.23
C ASN A 132 35.97 6.22 -16.72
N ILE A 133 35.94 5.88 -18.01
CA ILE A 133 34.99 4.91 -18.58
C ILE A 133 35.25 3.47 -18.10
N VAL A 134 36.52 3.07 -18.04
CA VAL A 134 36.91 1.73 -17.57
C VAL A 134 36.57 1.58 -16.07
N TYR A 135 36.76 2.64 -15.27
CA TYR A 135 36.52 2.66 -13.82
C TYR A 135 35.05 2.89 -13.44
N GLU A 136 34.29 3.74 -14.14
CA GLU A 136 32.87 4.02 -13.86
C GLU A 136 32.03 2.74 -14.00
N LYS A 137 32.45 1.81 -14.87
CA LYS A 137 31.87 0.46 -14.94
C LYS A 137 32.59 -0.61 -14.14
N LYS A 138 33.76 -0.35 -13.54
CA LYS A 138 34.28 -1.19 -12.44
C LYS A 138 33.46 -0.93 -11.18
N ILE A 139 32.93 0.28 -10.99
CA ILE A 139 31.90 0.60 -9.98
C ILE A 139 30.56 -0.06 -10.34
N LEU A 140 30.14 -0.11 -11.62
CA LEU A 140 28.92 -0.85 -12.04
C LEU A 140 29.07 -2.38 -12.12
N LYS A 141 30.29 -2.94 -12.12
CA LYS A 141 30.55 -4.39 -12.05
C LYS A 141 31.02 -4.85 -10.66
N SER A 142 31.52 -3.94 -9.81
CA SER A 142 31.64 -4.16 -8.36
C SER A 142 30.30 -4.06 -7.67
N THR A 143 29.34 -3.30 -8.21
CA THR A 143 27.93 -3.32 -7.74
C THR A 143 27.13 -4.51 -8.27
N ASN A 144 27.62 -5.23 -9.30
CA ASN A 144 26.92 -6.40 -9.85
C ASN A 144 27.68 -7.73 -9.74
N ASN A 145 28.91 -7.78 -9.22
CA ASN A 145 29.65 -9.06 -9.12
C ASN A 145 30.72 -9.15 -8.02
N ASN A 146 30.75 -8.27 -7.02
CA ASN A 146 31.51 -8.51 -5.79
C ASN A 146 30.69 -8.16 -4.55
N GLY A 147 30.26 -9.22 -3.85
CA GLY A 147 29.74 -9.22 -2.49
C GLY A 147 28.25 -8.86 -2.39
N ILE A 148 27.33 -9.75 -1.99
CA ILE A 148 27.24 -10.21 -0.60
C ILE A 148 28.18 -9.38 0.26
N ASP A 149 27.67 -8.31 0.84
CA ASP A 149 28.31 -7.55 1.91
C ASP A 149 29.30 -8.45 2.69
N GLU A 150 30.59 -8.39 2.37
CA GLU A 150 31.66 -8.92 3.23
C GLU A 150 31.97 -7.90 4.35
N SER A 151 30.93 -7.21 4.81
CA SER A 151 30.80 -6.70 6.16
C SER A 151 29.63 -7.34 6.92
N VAL A 152 28.98 -8.38 6.37
CA VAL A 152 28.21 -9.31 7.20
C VAL A 152 29.21 -10.25 7.85
N ASP A 153 29.68 -9.80 9.00
CA ASP A 153 30.37 -10.56 10.02
C ASP A 153 30.07 -12.08 9.88
N LYS A 154 31.06 -12.92 9.53
CA LYS A 154 30.84 -14.37 9.31
C LYS A 154 30.16 -15.04 10.51
N SER A 155 30.30 -14.44 11.70
CA SER A 155 29.55 -14.77 12.91
C SER A 155 28.04 -14.53 12.77
N LYS A 156 27.61 -13.37 12.21
CA LYS A 156 26.21 -13.04 11.93
C LYS A 156 25.59 -13.96 10.88
N ILE A 157 26.31 -14.36 9.84
CA ILE A 157 25.79 -15.32 8.83
C ILE A 157 25.54 -16.69 9.46
N LYS A 158 26.50 -17.20 10.25
CA LYS A 158 26.35 -18.46 10.99
C LYS A 158 25.22 -18.37 12.01
N LEU A 159 25.12 -17.25 12.74
CA LEU A 159 24.01 -16.98 13.65
C LEU A 159 22.67 -16.98 12.90
N LEU A 160 22.56 -16.32 11.74
CA LEU A 160 21.35 -16.28 10.93
C LEU A 160 20.93 -17.66 10.43
N ALA A 161 21.89 -18.48 10.01
CA ALA A 161 21.65 -19.87 9.59
C ALA A 161 21.15 -20.75 10.75
N VAL A 162 21.74 -20.59 11.95
CA VAL A 162 21.28 -21.31 13.15
C VAL A 162 19.88 -20.82 13.57
N LEU A 163 19.64 -19.51 13.58
CA LEU A 163 18.35 -18.92 13.93
C LEU A 163 17.25 -19.34 12.94
N THR A 164 17.53 -19.39 11.64
CA THR A 164 16.56 -19.86 10.63
C THR A 164 16.28 -21.36 10.73
N LEU A 165 17.27 -22.19 11.05
CA LEU A 165 17.06 -23.62 11.35
C LEU A 165 16.20 -23.81 12.60
N ILE A 166 16.41 -23.02 13.66
CA ILE A 166 15.57 -23.05 14.87
C ILE A 166 14.15 -22.56 14.55
N ILE A 167 13.98 -21.51 13.74
CA ILE A 167 12.65 -21.05 13.26
C ILE A 167 11.97 -22.18 12.49
N GLY A 168 12.67 -22.84 11.56
CA GLY A 168 12.14 -23.97 10.80
C GLY A 168 11.69 -25.13 11.69
N PHE A 169 12.51 -25.49 12.68
CA PHE A 169 12.20 -26.53 13.67
C PHE A 169 10.99 -26.17 14.55
N LEU A 170 10.93 -24.95 15.07
CA LEU A 170 9.80 -24.47 15.87
C LEU A 170 8.52 -24.41 15.03
N THR A 171 8.61 -23.98 13.77
CA THR A 171 7.46 -23.94 12.85
C THR A 171 6.94 -25.35 12.57
N TYR A 172 7.82 -26.30 12.25
CA TYR A 172 7.44 -27.71 12.07
C TYR A 172 6.77 -28.31 13.32
N LYS A 173 7.30 -28.02 14.51
CA LYS A 173 6.80 -28.60 15.76
C LYS A 173 5.48 -27.97 16.23
N PHE A 174 5.27 -26.67 16.00
CA PHE A 174 4.14 -25.92 16.55
C PHE A 174 2.96 -25.73 15.59
N PHE A 175 3.21 -25.60 14.28
CA PHE A 175 2.16 -25.13 13.35
C PHE A 175 1.15 -26.22 12.95
N PHE A 176 1.54 -27.50 13.01
CA PHE A 176 0.68 -28.63 12.64
C PHE A 176 -0.18 -29.17 13.80
N ARG A 177 -0.17 -28.50 14.96
CA ARG A 177 -0.87 -28.94 16.17
C ARG A 177 -1.67 -27.81 16.79
N TYR A 178 -2.29 -28.05 17.95
CA TYR A 178 -3.08 -27.01 18.60
C TYR A 178 -2.21 -25.82 19.00
N LEU A 179 -2.57 -24.64 18.47
CA LEU A 179 -1.90 -23.38 18.74
C LEU A 179 -2.25 -22.89 20.16
N GLY A 180 -1.39 -23.21 21.13
CA GLY A 180 -1.50 -22.79 22.53
C GLY A 180 -0.42 -21.76 22.88
N ILE A 181 0.24 -21.96 24.03
CA ILE A 181 1.34 -21.09 24.48
C ILE A 181 2.55 -21.06 23.52
N SER A 182 2.69 -22.07 22.67
CA SER A 182 3.69 -22.14 21.59
C SER A 182 3.72 -20.91 20.69
N VAL A 183 2.57 -20.29 20.41
CA VAL A 183 2.49 -19.07 19.58
C VAL A 183 3.21 -17.91 20.27
N GLY A 184 3.00 -17.73 21.57
CA GLY A 184 3.69 -16.72 22.37
C GLY A 184 5.21 -16.90 22.37
N ILE A 185 5.66 -18.15 22.55
CA ILE A 185 7.09 -18.52 22.54
C ILE A 185 7.70 -18.22 21.16
N PHE A 186 7.02 -18.64 20.09
CA PHE A 186 7.49 -18.44 18.72
C PHE A 186 7.61 -16.95 18.36
N ILE A 187 6.60 -16.14 18.69
CA ILE A 187 6.62 -14.69 18.44
C ILE A 187 7.68 -13.99 19.28
N SER A 188 7.83 -14.36 20.56
CA SER A 188 8.90 -13.83 21.42
C SER A 188 10.29 -14.13 20.84
N TYR A 189 10.47 -15.34 20.32
CA TYR A 189 11.70 -15.74 19.67
C TYR A 189 11.97 -14.94 18.38
N LEU A 190 10.97 -14.75 17.51
CA LEU A 190 11.10 -13.91 16.30
C LEU A 190 11.50 -12.46 16.64
N ILE A 191 10.92 -11.90 17.70
CA ILE A 191 11.25 -10.55 18.18
C ILE A 191 12.70 -10.49 18.66
N LEU A 192 13.14 -11.47 19.47
CA LEU A 192 14.53 -11.58 19.93
C LEU A 192 15.51 -11.69 18.76
N VAL A 193 15.23 -12.58 17.81
CA VAL A 193 16.03 -12.79 16.60
C VAL A 193 16.15 -11.50 15.80
N PHE A 194 15.03 -10.80 15.60
CA PHE A 194 15.02 -9.52 14.88
C PHE A 194 15.90 -8.46 15.56
N PHE A 195 15.81 -8.32 16.89
CA PHE A 195 16.63 -7.35 17.64
C PHE A 195 18.11 -7.73 17.64
N ILE A 196 18.46 -9.01 17.70
CA ILE A 196 19.86 -9.46 17.64
C ILE A 196 20.48 -9.19 16.26
N ILE A 197 19.73 -9.42 15.18
CA ILE A 197 20.24 -9.28 13.80
C ILE A 197 20.29 -7.81 13.38
N ASN A 198 19.17 -7.10 13.53
CA ASN A 198 19.00 -5.77 12.94
C ASN A 198 19.25 -4.62 13.93
N GLY A 199 19.14 -4.88 15.23
CA GLY A 199 19.10 -3.85 16.27
C GLY A 199 17.90 -2.92 16.12
N VAL A 200 17.88 -1.84 16.91
CA VAL A 200 16.92 -0.74 16.73
C VAL A 200 17.65 0.44 16.12
N LYS A 201 17.45 0.66 14.81
CA LYS A 201 18.06 1.78 14.09
C LYS A 201 17.27 3.08 14.27
N ASN A 202 15.95 2.97 14.42
CA ASN A 202 15.03 4.09 14.62
C ASN A 202 14.17 3.87 15.86
N LYS A 203 14.20 4.80 16.82
CA LYS A 203 13.39 4.75 18.07
C LYS A 203 11.95 5.22 17.83
N ASN A 204 11.27 4.65 16.84
CA ASN A 204 9.89 5.00 16.56
C ASN A 204 8.94 4.32 17.55
N ILE A 205 8.29 5.11 18.41
CA ILE A 205 7.36 4.63 19.45
C ILE A 205 6.24 3.77 18.85
N MET A 206 5.76 4.12 17.65
CA MET A 206 4.70 3.35 16.98
C MET A 206 5.16 1.94 16.59
N GLY A 207 6.43 1.79 16.19
CA GLY A 207 7.00 0.48 15.87
C GLY A 207 7.08 -0.42 17.09
N GLY A 208 7.56 0.13 18.22
CA GLY A 208 7.58 -0.58 19.50
C GLY A 208 6.17 -0.96 19.98
N PHE A 209 5.20 -0.07 19.83
CA PHE A 209 3.79 -0.33 20.18
C PHE A 209 3.22 -1.52 19.39
N LEU A 210 3.44 -1.58 18.07
CA LEU A 210 2.96 -2.69 17.23
C LEU A 210 3.63 -4.03 17.55
N VAL A 211 4.94 -4.02 17.86
CA VAL A 211 5.65 -5.21 18.34
C VAL A 211 5.07 -5.67 19.68
N GLY A 212 4.86 -4.74 20.62
CA GLY A 212 4.26 -5.05 21.92
C GLY A 212 2.86 -5.66 21.81
N ILE A 213 2.00 -5.12 20.94
CA ILE A 213 0.67 -5.69 20.68
C ILE A 213 0.75 -7.09 20.09
N SER A 214 1.65 -7.32 19.13
CA SER A 214 1.81 -8.65 18.53
C SER A 214 2.24 -9.70 19.56
N LEU A 215 3.06 -9.31 20.54
CA LEU A 215 3.46 -10.16 21.66
C LEU A 215 2.27 -10.41 22.61
N ILE A 216 1.52 -9.38 22.98
CA ILE A 216 0.36 -9.54 23.87
C ILE A 216 -0.68 -10.46 23.21
N LEU A 217 -1.03 -10.22 21.94
CA LEU A 217 -1.98 -11.05 21.22
C LEU A 217 -1.51 -12.50 21.04
N SER A 218 -0.21 -12.76 20.92
CA SER A 218 0.29 -14.14 20.79
C SER A 218 0.11 -14.96 22.06
N PHE A 219 0.22 -14.35 23.24
CA PHE A 219 -0.06 -15.01 24.51
C PHE A 219 -1.55 -15.31 24.75
N SER A 220 -2.46 -14.62 24.04
CA SER A 220 -3.90 -14.92 24.13
C SER A 220 -4.23 -16.38 23.78
N TYR A 221 -3.46 -17.01 22.87
CA TYR A 221 -3.63 -18.43 22.49
C TYR A 221 -3.37 -19.41 23.65
N GLY A 222 -2.51 -19.03 24.60
CA GLY A 222 -2.24 -19.81 25.80
C GLY A 222 -3.29 -19.65 26.88
N ILE A 223 -4.18 -18.66 26.78
CA ILE A 223 -5.19 -18.37 27.80
C ILE A 223 -6.57 -18.74 27.27
N PHE A 224 -7.00 -18.15 26.16
CA PHE A 224 -8.36 -18.21 25.63
C PHE A 224 -8.50 -19.23 24.49
N THR A 225 -9.71 -19.75 24.32
CA THR A 225 -10.07 -20.80 23.36
C THR A 225 -11.00 -20.30 22.26
N ASN A 226 -11.43 -19.04 22.33
CA ASN A 226 -12.34 -18.45 21.34
C ASN A 226 -11.77 -18.48 19.90
N ASP A 227 -12.44 -19.25 19.03
CA ASP A 227 -12.00 -19.48 17.66
C ASP A 227 -12.01 -18.22 16.79
N ILE A 228 -12.97 -17.30 17.02
CA ILE A 228 -13.10 -16.08 16.22
C ILE A 228 -11.85 -15.22 16.42
N PHE A 229 -11.48 -14.95 17.67
CA PHE A 229 -10.30 -14.15 17.98
C PHE A 229 -9.01 -14.84 17.56
N ARG A 230 -8.93 -16.17 17.66
CA ARG A 230 -7.77 -16.92 17.17
C ARG A 230 -7.61 -16.75 15.66
N ILE A 231 -8.67 -16.94 14.86
CA ILE A 231 -8.63 -16.73 13.40
C ILE A 231 -8.15 -15.32 13.08
N PHE A 232 -8.72 -14.28 13.71
CA PHE A 232 -8.26 -12.90 13.47
C PHE A 232 -6.81 -12.67 13.91
N ASN A 233 -6.39 -13.25 15.03
CA ASN A 233 -5.01 -13.13 15.53
C ASN A 233 -4.00 -13.81 14.59
N THR A 234 -4.36 -14.88 13.89
CA THR A 234 -3.46 -15.51 12.89
C THR A 234 -3.05 -14.52 11.79
N LEU A 235 -3.92 -13.57 11.44
CA LEU A 235 -3.64 -12.54 10.44
C LEU A 235 -3.02 -11.28 11.06
N LEU A 236 -3.58 -10.81 12.18
CA LEU A 236 -3.18 -9.55 12.79
C LEU A 236 -1.79 -9.57 13.42
N ILE A 237 -1.37 -10.71 14.01
CA ILE A 237 -0.06 -10.82 14.66
C ILE A 237 1.07 -10.65 13.62
N PRO A 238 1.13 -11.41 12.51
CA PRO A 238 2.17 -11.22 11.49
C PRO A 238 2.17 -9.82 10.90
N ILE A 239 0.99 -9.27 10.58
CA ILE A 239 0.86 -7.91 10.01
C ILE A 239 1.42 -6.88 10.99
N SER A 240 1.02 -6.92 12.27
CA SER A 240 1.47 -5.98 13.30
C SER A 240 2.95 -6.10 13.57
N LEU A 241 3.46 -7.33 13.70
CA LEU A 241 4.86 -7.61 13.99
C LEU A 241 5.77 -7.11 12.86
N PHE A 242 5.44 -7.45 11.61
CA PHE A 242 6.20 -6.99 10.45
C PHE A 242 6.13 -5.46 10.29
N SER A 243 4.95 -4.88 10.47
CA SER A 243 4.75 -3.42 10.48
C SER A 243 5.61 -2.73 11.54
N GLY A 244 5.68 -3.30 12.74
CA GLY A 244 6.52 -2.82 13.83
C GLY A 244 8.01 -2.89 13.49
N PHE A 245 8.47 -4.00 12.93
CA PHE A 245 9.84 -4.18 12.47
C PHE A 245 10.26 -3.18 11.39
N LEU A 246 9.39 -2.91 10.41
CA LEU A 246 9.65 -1.87 9.41
C LEU A 246 9.82 -0.48 10.04
N LEU A 247 8.93 -0.09 10.95
CA LEU A 247 8.98 1.23 11.57
C LEU A 247 10.17 1.43 12.53
N LEU A 248 10.70 0.34 13.10
CA LEU A 248 11.89 0.37 13.97
C LEU A 248 13.22 0.40 13.17
N ASN A 249 13.21 0.02 11.90
CA ASN A 249 14.40 -0.01 11.05
C ASN A 249 14.51 1.16 10.07
N TYR A 250 13.38 1.74 9.65
CA TYR A 250 13.35 2.79 8.64
C TYR A 250 12.79 4.11 9.20
N SER A 251 13.43 5.24 8.91
CA SER A 251 13.01 6.59 9.32
C SER A 251 11.95 7.19 8.40
N ASP A 252 11.99 6.86 7.12
CA ASP A 252 11.31 7.62 6.06
C ASP A 252 10.00 6.97 5.59
N ILE A 253 9.36 6.15 6.42
CA ILE A 253 8.05 5.59 6.09
C ILE A 253 6.96 6.55 6.61
N PRO A 254 6.40 7.45 5.78
CA PRO A 254 5.24 8.19 6.18
C PRO A 254 4.09 7.21 6.45
N LEU A 255 3.44 7.35 7.60
CA LEU A 255 2.17 6.69 7.92
C LEU A 255 1.05 7.31 7.06
N GLU A 256 1.16 7.08 5.75
CA GLU A 256 0.16 7.30 4.72
C GLU A 256 -0.30 5.92 4.24
N LEU A 257 -1.58 5.59 4.41
CA LEU A 257 -2.15 4.24 4.23
C LEU A 257 -1.70 3.61 2.90
N LYS A 258 -1.72 4.42 1.84
CA LYS A 258 -1.39 4.00 0.48
C LYS A 258 0.09 3.64 0.30
N ARG A 259 1.02 4.43 0.86
CA ARG A 259 2.45 4.12 0.80
C ARG A 259 2.79 2.94 1.70
N PHE A 260 2.18 2.88 2.87
CA PHE A 260 2.39 1.79 3.82
C PHE A 260 1.94 0.43 3.26
N ILE A 261 0.73 0.36 2.68
CA ILE A 261 0.21 -0.87 2.05
C ILE A 261 1.07 -1.27 0.85
N ASN A 262 1.50 -0.32 0.02
CA ASN A 262 2.35 -0.63 -1.12
C ASN A 262 3.69 -1.22 -0.69
N ILE A 263 4.37 -0.60 0.29
CA ILE A 263 5.64 -1.12 0.84
C ILE A 263 5.44 -2.48 1.50
N PHE A 264 4.31 -2.68 2.19
CA PHE A 264 3.95 -3.96 2.80
C PHE A 264 3.75 -5.06 1.75
N LEU A 265 2.92 -4.82 0.73
CA LEU A 265 2.65 -5.78 -0.34
C LEU A 265 3.89 -6.09 -1.18
N GLU A 266 4.70 -5.07 -1.49
CA GLU A 266 5.94 -5.21 -2.25
C GLU A 266 6.97 -6.08 -1.51
N ARG A 267 7.05 -6.00 -0.18
CA ARG A 267 8.03 -6.75 0.61
C ARG A 267 7.57 -8.11 1.11
N VAL A 268 6.26 -8.34 1.25
CA VAL A 268 5.72 -9.60 1.81
C VAL A 268 5.42 -10.62 0.71
N LEU A 269 5.00 -10.17 -0.47
CA LEU A 269 4.44 -11.06 -1.48
C LEU A 269 5.37 -11.38 -2.66
N ASP A 270 6.55 -10.76 -2.79
CA ASP A 270 7.52 -10.93 -3.91
C ASP A 270 6.84 -11.07 -5.29
N LEU A 271 5.69 -10.43 -5.44
CA LEU A 271 4.86 -10.47 -6.63
C LEU A 271 5.01 -9.12 -7.32
N PRO A 272 5.24 -9.09 -8.64
CA PRO A 272 5.30 -7.88 -9.45
C PRO A 272 3.90 -7.25 -9.61
N ALA A 273 3.18 -7.06 -8.50
CA ALA A 273 1.94 -6.34 -8.38
C ALA A 273 2.14 -4.81 -8.39
N VAL A 274 3.34 -4.34 -8.75
CA VAL A 274 3.60 -2.93 -9.07
C VAL A 274 2.91 -2.52 -10.39
N ASN A 275 2.39 -3.48 -11.18
CA ASN A 275 1.71 -3.18 -12.45
C ASN A 275 0.16 -3.09 -12.37
N SER A 276 -0.49 -3.44 -11.25
CA SER A 276 -1.95 -3.28 -11.10
C SER A 276 -2.38 -1.90 -10.58
N LEU A 277 -1.43 -1.06 -10.16
CA LEU A 277 -1.63 0.37 -9.91
C LEU A 277 -1.53 1.24 -11.17
N ASN A 278 -1.47 0.62 -12.36
CA ASN A 278 -1.54 1.35 -13.62
C ASN A 278 -2.91 2.00 -13.88
N ILE A 279 -3.98 1.63 -13.14
CA ILE A 279 -5.26 2.37 -13.17
C ILE A 279 -5.07 3.82 -12.66
N VAL A 280 -4.15 4.04 -11.71
CA VAL A 280 -3.84 5.39 -11.20
C VAL A 280 -2.90 6.15 -12.15
N LYS A 281 -2.04 5.47 -12.91
CA LYS A 281 -1.25 6.10 -13.99
C LYS A 281 -2.12 6.45 -15.20
N ILE A 282 -3.14 5.65 -15.50
CA ILE A 282 -4.14 5.90 -16.54
C ILE A 282 -5.05 7.06 -16.13
N LEU A 283 -5.48 7.14 -14.85
CA LEU A 283 -6.18 8.33 -14.32
C LEU A 283 -5.28 9.58 -14.25
N LYS A 284 -3.95 9.43 -14.06
CA LYS A 284 -2.99 10.54 -14.06
C LYS A 284 -2.54 11.00 -15.44
N SER A 285 -2.59 10.16 -16.48
CA SER A 285 -2.27 10.56 -17.85
C SER A 285 -3.41 11.31 -18.54
N VAL A 286 -4.64 11.19 -18.01
CA VAL A 286 -5.81 11.97 -18.44
C VAL A 286 -5.78 13.41 -17.88
N ALA A 287 -5.06 13.66 -16.79
CA ALA A 287 -4.99 14.97 -16.12
C ALA A 287 -3.73 15.77 -16.50
N LYS A 288 -3.35 15.80 -17.79
CA LYS A 288 -2.33 16.75 -18.28
C LYS A 288 -2.98 18.07 -18.66
N GLU A 289 -2.83 19.03 -17.74
CA GLU A 289 -2.76 20.48 -17.93
C GLU A 289 -3.27 21.03 -19.26
N ASP A 290 -4.56 21.40 -19.28
CA ASP A 290 -4.92 22.67 -19.87
C ASP A 290 -4.68 23.77 -18.83
N LYS A 291 -4.04 24.84 -19.28
CA LYS A 291 -3.77 26.06 -18.52
C LYS A 291 -5.03 26.45 -17.75
N VAL A 292 -4.89 26.67 -16.44
CA VAL A 292 -5.93 27.25 -15.59
C VAL A 292 -6.12 28.71 -15.99
N GLU A 293 -6.83 28.91 -17.10
CA GLU A 293 -7.61 30.12 -17.31
C GLU A 293 -8.74 30.12 -16.28
N LYS A 294 -8.97 31.28 -15.67
CA LYS A 294 -10.06 31.56 -14.73
C LYS A 294 -11.41 31.06 -15.28
N GLN A 295 -11.75 29.80 -15.07
CA GLN A 295 -13.08 29.28 -15.38
C GLN A 295 -14.07 29.82 -14.36
N SER A 296 -15.09 30.51 -14.86
CA SER A 296 -16.18 31.13 -14.12
C SER A 296 -16.73 30.21 -13.02
N ASN A 297 -16.87 30.75 -11.80
CA ASN A 297 -17.42 30.08 -10.61
C ASN A 297 -18.65 29.19 -10.88
N ILE A 298 -19.46 29.54 -11.88
CA ILE A 298 -20.66 28.81 -12.33
C ILE A 298 -20.35 27.36 -12.74
N LYS A 299 -19.28 27.10 -13.51
CA LYS A 299 -18.95 25.73 -13.98
C LYS A 299 -18.58 24.80 -12.82
N SER A 300 -17.89 25.31 -11.81
CA SER A 300 -17.49 24.57 -10.62
C SER A 300 -18.69 24.19 -9.73
N ILE A 301 -19.69 25.08 -9.67
CA ILE A 301 -20.95 24.87 -8.94
C ILE A 301 -21.81 23.81 -9.66
N THR A 302 -21.98 23.92 -10.97
CA THR A 302 -22.75 22.95 -11.75
C THR A 302 -22.14 21.56 -11.70
N LEU A 303 -20.81 21.44 -11.75
CA LEU A 303 -20.11 20.16 -11.62
C LEU A 303 -20.31 19.55 -10.22
N GLY A 304 -20.24 20.36 -9.17
CA GLY A 304 -20.42 19.87 -7.80
C GLY A 304 -21.85 19.39 -7.54
N LEU A 305 -22.84 20.07 -8.11
CA LEU A 305 -24.24 19.69 -8.04
C LEU A 305 -24.50 18.41 -8.86
N PHE A 306 -23.91 18.29 -10.05
CA PHE A 306 -24.03 17.08 -10.87
C PHE A 306 -23.47 15.84 -10.17
N ILE A 307 -22.34 15.96 -9.47
CA ILE A 307 -21.73 14.85 -8.72
C ILE A 307 -22.48 14.55 -7.42
N SER A 308 -23.08 15.55 -6.78
CA SER A 308 -23.83 15.32 -5.53
C SER A 308 -25.13 14.57 -5.75
N VAL A 309 -25.84 14.77 -6.88
CA VAL A 309 -27.11 14.10 -7.18
C VAL A 309 -27.04 12.56 -7.06
N PRO A 310 -26.13 11.83 -7.74
CA PRO A 310 -26.08 10.37 -7.61
C PRO A 310 -25.71 9.94 -6.18
N ILE A 311 -24.83 10.68 -5.50
CA ILE A 311 -24.45 10.40 -4.11
C ILE A 311 -25.67 10.56 -3.19
N LEU A 312 -26.45 11.62 -3.36
CA LEU A 312 -27.66 11.89 -2.59
C LEU A 312 -28.69 10.79 -2.78
N ILE A 313 -28.93 10.34 -4.01
CA ILE A 313 -29.88 9.26 -4.29
C ILE A 313 -29.47 7.98 -3.54
N ILE A 314 -28.20 7.60 -3.64
CA ILE A 314 -27.67 6.42 -2.93
C ILE A 314 -27.82 6.58 -1.42
N LEU A 315 -27.41 7.73 -0.86
CA LEU A 315 -27.53 7.99 0.57
C LEU A 315 -29.00 7.98 1.03
N SER A 316 -29.91 8.60 0.28
CA SER A 316 -31.34 8.62 0.58
C SER A 316 -31.95 7.22 0.62
N ILE A 317 -31.58 6.34 -0.32
CA ILE A 317 -32.05 4.94 -0.33
C ILE A 317 -31.53 4.19 0.91
N ILE A 318 -30.25 4.36 1.25
CA ILE A 318 -29.67 3.69 2.42
C ILE A 318 -30.29 4.24 3.72
N LEU A 319 -30.52 5.56 3.81
CA LEU A 319 -31.17 6.21 4.96
C LEU A 319 -32.64 5.79 5.10
N ALA A 320 -33.35 5.61 3.99
CA ALA A 320 -34.71 5.05 3.99
C ALA A 320 -34.72 3.61 4.48
N GLY A 321 -33.78 2.78 4.03
CA GLY A 321 -33.59 1.44 4.60
C GLY A 321 -33.08 1.44 6.06
N ALA A 322 -32.54 2.56 6.54
CA ALA A 322 -32.01 2.69 7.90
C ALA A 322 -33.08 3.03 8.94
N ASP A 323 -34.18 3.64 8.52
CA ASP A 323 -35.14 4.26 9.40
C ASP A 323 -36.54 4.29 8.78
N ASN A 324 -37.47 3.55 9.39
CA ASN A 324 -38.84 3.42 8.89
C ASN A 324 -39.59 4.75 8.88
N MET A 325 -39.31 5.67 9.81
CA MET A 325 -39.94 6.98 9.82
C MET A 325 -39.39 7.87 8.71
N PHE A 326 -38.07 7.86 8.50
CA PHE A 326 -37.49 8.53 7.34
C PHE A 326 -38.02 7.95 6.02
N ASN A 327 -38.16 6.62 5.93
CA ASN A 327 -38.75 5.95 4.78
C ASN A 327 -40.19 6.41 4.53
N TYR A 328 -41.01 6.53 5.59
CA TYR A 328 -42.38 7.02 5.48
C TYR A 328 -42.43 8.43 4.87
N TYR A 329 -41.58 9.36 5.34
CA TYR A 329 -41.52 10.71 4.76
C TYR A 329 -41.01 10.71 3.31
N ILE A 330 -40.00 9.91 2.98
CA ILE A 330 -39.50 9.77 1.61
C ILE A 330 -40.57 9.16 0.71
N ALA A 331 -41.19 8.05 1.10
CA ALA A 331 -42.24 7.39 0.35
C ALA A 331 -43.42 8.33 0.09
N ASN A 332 -43.82 9.14 1.08
CA ASN A 332 -44.87 10.13 0.88
C ASN A 332 -44.46 11.24 -0.09
N MET A 333 -43.25 11.80 0.00
CA MET A 333 -42.76 12.77 -0.99
C MET A 333 -42.67 12.18 -2.39
N VAL A 334 -42.24 10.93 -2.47
CA VAL A 334 -42.04 10.18 -3.71
C VAL A 334 -43.39 9.81 -4.32
N ASN A 335 -44.43 9.50 -3.55
CA ASN A 335 -45.80 9.25 -4.02
C ASN A 335 -46.49 10.47 -4.66
N TYR A 336 -46.05 11.70 -4.35
CA TYR A 336 -46.49 12.91 -5.07
C TYR A 336 -45.82 13.08 -6.43
N ILE A 337 -44.82 12.27 -6.73
CA ILE A 337 -44.05 12.26 -7.98
C ILE A 337 -44.41 10.94 -8.70
N ASN A 338 -44.65 10.89 -10.00
CA ASN A 338 -45.05 9.65 -10.67
C ASN A 338 -43.81 8.72 -10.87
N ILE A 339 -43.66 7.68 -10.04
CA ILE A 339 -42.37 7.00 -9.74
C ILE A 339 -41.90 5.96 -10.76
N ASP A 340 -42.83 5.24 -11.40
CA ASP A 340 -42.47 4.04 -12.17
C ASP A 340 -41.47 4.35 -13.31
N ASN A 341 -41.57 5.55 -13.88
CA ASN A 341 -40.63 6.01 -14.89
C ASN A 341 -39.34 6.58 -14.31
N ILE A 342 -39.38 7.25 -13.15
CA ILE A 342 -38.24 8.02 -12.63
C ILE A 342 -37.17 7.13 -12.00
N VAL A 343 -37.53 6.11 -11.22
CA VAL A 343 -36.54 5.18 -10.63
C VAL A 343 -35.82 4.42 -11.75
N THR A 344 -36.58 3.98 -12.76
CA THR A 344 -36.04 3.33 -13.94
C THR A 344 -35.14 4.26 -14.75
N VAL A 345 -35.51 5.53 -14.89
CA VAL A 345 -34.71 6.55 -15.59
C VAL A 345 -33.42 6.87 -14.82
N VAL A 346 -33.48 7.04 -13.50
CA VAL A 346 -32.33 7.31 -12.63
C VAL A 346 -31.34 6.14 -12.65
N PHE A 347 -31.84 4.91 -12.55
CA PHE A 347 -31.01 3.71 -12.65
C PHE A 347 -30.35 3.60 -14.04
N LYS A 348 -31.11 3.82 -15.11
CA LYS A 348 -30.58 3.88 -16.49
C LYS A 348 -29.54 5.00 -16.66
N LEU A 349 -29.74 6.16 -16.04
CA LEU A 349 -28.80 7.30 -16.07
C LEU A 349 -27.49 6.95 -15.37
N LEU A 350 -27.54 6.35 -14.18
CA LEU A 350 -26.36 5.89 -13.44
C LEU A 350 -25.55 4.87 -14.23
N VAL A 351 -26.22 3.86 -14.79
CA VAL A 351 -25.57 2.85 -15.63
C VAL A 351 -24.99 3.49 -16.89
N SER A 352 -25.71 4.41 -17.54
CA SER A 352 -25.20 5.11 -18.73
C SER A 352 -23.98 5.98 -18.44
N LEU A 353 -23.88 6.59 -17.24
CA LEU A 353 -22.74 7.40 -16.83
C LEU A 353 -21.49 6.55 -16.62
N VAL A 354 -21.65 5.36 -16.01
CA VAL A 354 -20.55 4.40 -15.82
C VAL A 354 -20.07 3.88 -17.17
N VAL A 355 -20.99 3.52 -18.06
CA VAL A 355 -20.68 3.07 -19.42
C VAL A 355 -20.02 4.19 -20.23
N MET A 356 -20.51 5.43 -20.13
CA MET A 356 -19.93 6.60 -20.80
C MET A 356 -18.51 6.89 -20.30
N ALA A 357 -18.27 6.83 -18.99
CA ALA A 357 -16.93 7.01 -18.42
C ALA A 357 -15.96 5.91 -18.87
N PHE A 358 -16.44 4.67 -18.97
CA PHE A 358 -15.66 3.54 -19.48
C PHE A 358 -15.33 3.67 -20.97
N LEU A 359 -16.32 4.02 -21.81
CA LEU A 359 -16.15 4.24 -23.24
C LEU A 359 -15.25 5.44 -23.53
N PHE A 360 -15.39 6.53 -22.77
CA PHE A 360 -14.52 7.69 -22.88
C PHE A 360 -13.08 7.35 -22.48
N GLY A 361 -12.89 6.54 -21.42
CA GLY A 361 -11.59 6.01 -21.03
C GLY A 361 -10.94 5.13 -22.10
N LEU A 362 -11.73 4.30 -22.79
CA LEU A 362 -11.26 3.50 -23.92
C LEU A 362 -10.88 4.37 -25.12
N TYR A 363 -11.74 5.31 -25.53
CA TYR A 363 -11.49 6.23 -26.65
C TYR A 363 -10.18 7.02 -26.44
N TYR A 364 -10.01 7.60 -25.26
CA TYR A 364 -8.80 8.37 -24.91
C TYR A 364 -7.53 7.51 -24.86
N SER A 365 -7.66 6.21 -24.54
CA SER A 365 -6.55 5.24 -24.54
C SER A 365 -6.06 4.90 -25.96
N PHE A 366 -6.89 5.07 -26.99
CA PHE A 366 -6.52 4.76 -28.38
C PHE A 366 -5.95 5.98 -29.15
N GLU A 367 -6.19 7.21 -28.66
CA GLU A 367 -5.77 8.44 -29.34
C GLU A 367 -4.36 8.93 -28.94
N CYS A 368 -3.77 8.39 -27.87
CA CYS A 368 -2.45 8.78 -27.38
C CYS A 368 -1.30 8.10 -28.15
N LYS A 369 -0.90 8.66 -29.31
CA LYS A 369 0.37 8.33 -29.97
C LYS A 369 1.57 9.05 -29.31
N ASN A 370 2.54 8.24 -28.90
CA ASN A 370 3.96 8.53 -28.61
C ASN A 370 4.33 9.91 -28.03
N LYS A 371 4.58 9.97 -26.70
CA LYS A 371 5.54 10.93 -26.13
C LYS A 371 6.45 10.26 -25.09
N ASN A 372 7.75 10.37 -25.35
CA ASN A 372 8.84 9.88 -24.52
C ASN A 372 8.73 10.35 -23.07
N VAL A 373 8.76 9.40 -22.16
CA VAL A 373 8.63 9.59 -20.70
C VAL A 373 9.97 10.06 -20.15
N LYS A 374 10.08 11.37 -19.87
CA LYS A 374 11.13 11.91 -18.98
C LYS A 374 10.66 11.82 -17.52
N GLU A 375 11.63 11.62 -16.64
CA GLU A 375 11.53 11.35 -15.21
C GLU A 375 10.34 12.02 -14.49
N ILE A 376 9.50 11.18 -13.89
CA ILE A 376 8.32 11.60 -13.15
C ILE A 376 8.76 12.03 -11.74
N LYS A 377 8.87 13.34 -11.51
CA LYS A 377 8.82 13.89 -10.15
C LYS A 377 7.37 13.85 -9.66
N PHE A 378 7.11 13.11 -8.58
CA PHE A 378 5.80 13.05 -7.94
C PHE A 378 5.44 14.42 -7.33
N LYS A 379 4.79 15.31 -8.09
CA LYS A 379 4.00 16.41 -7.50
C LYS A 379 2.66 15.86 -7.03
N ASN A 380 2.27 16.19 -5.79
CA ASN A 380 0.92 15.93 -5.27
C ASN A 380 -0.06 16.87 -5.97
N VAL A 381 -0.59 16.45 -7.12
CA VAL A 381 -1.67 17.14 -7.81
C VAL A 381 -2.97 16.80 -7.08
N LYS A 382 -3.65 17.82 -6.56
CA LYS A 382 -4.99 17.64 -5.96
C LYS A 382 -6.04 17.88 -7.04
N TYR A 383 -7.11 17.08 -7.07
CA TYR A 383 -8.01 16.98 -8.23
C TYR A 383 -9.26 17.85 -8.14
N PHE A 384 -9.72 18.21 -6.95
CA PHE A 384 -10.99 18.94 -6.79
C PHE A 384 -10.78 20.42 -6.48
N ASN A 385 -11.58 21.26 -7.15
CA ASN A 385 -11.70 22.67 -6.85
C ASN A 385 -12.51 22.86 -5.54
N GLU A 386 -12.12 23.83 -4.72
CA GLU A 386 -12.71 24.11 -3.42
C GLU A 386 -14.23 24.38 -3.49
N LEU A 387 -14.70 25.09 -4.52
CA LEU A 387 -16.12 25.39 -4.72
C LEU A 387 -16.96 24.15 -5.02
N THR A 388 -16.44 23.24 -5.83
CA THR A 388 -17.12 21.98 -6.17
C THR A 388 -17.34 21.15 -4.91
N VAL A 389 -16.33 21.04 -4.05
CA VAL A 389 -16.42 20.30 -2.78
C VAL A 389 -17.39 20.96 -1.81
N VAL A 390 -17.38 22.29 -1.70
CA VAL A 390 -18.35 23.04 -0.87
C VAL A 390 -19.79 22.71 -1.30
N THR A 391 -20.09 22.78 -2.59
CA THR A 391 -21.45 22.52 -3.08
C THR A 391 -21.90 21.08 -2.82
N MET A 392 -21.01 20.09 -2.97
CA MET A 392 -21.31 18.69 -2.62
C MET A 392 -21.61 18.53 -1.12
N LEU A 393 -20.75 19.09 -0.25
CA LEU A 393 -20.90 18.95 1.21
C LEU A 393 -22.16 19.66 1.72
N ILE A 394 -22.54 20.80 1.13
CA ILE A 394 -23.81 21.47 1.48
C ILE A 394 -24.99 20.56 1.12
N ALA A 395 -25.00 20.00 -0.09
CA ALA A 395 -26.09 19.15 -0.55
C ALA A 395 -26.26 17.90 0.36
N ILE A 396 -25.15 17.22 0.67
CA ILE A 396 -25.12 16.08 1.60
C ILE A 396 -25.51 16.52 3.02
N GLY A 397 -25.02 17.67 3.47
CA GLY A 397 -25.31 18.23 4.79
C GLY A 397 -26.80 18.50 4.99
N VAL A 398 -27.50 19.03 3.99
CA VAL A 398 -28.96 19.25 4.06
C VAL A 398 -29.70 17.93 4.24
N LEU A 399 -29.38 16.90 3.44
CA LEU A 399 -29.98 15.58 3.58
C LEU A 399 -29.80 15.02 4.99
N TYR A 400 -28.58 15.11 5.54
CA TYR A 400 -28.28 14.61 6.88
C TYR A 400 -28.93 15.42 7.99
N ILE A 401 -29.05 16.74 7.85
CA ILE A 401 -29.79 17.58 8.82
C ILE A 401 -31.26 17.15 8.85
N VAL A 402 -31.89 16.94 7.69
CA VAL A 402 -33.28 16.48 7.60
C VAL A 402 -33.42 15.11 8.28
N PHE A 403 -32.53 14.16 7.95
CA PHE A 403 -32.51 12.84 8.55
C PHE A 403 -32.35 12.88 10.06
N THR A 404 -31.31 13.57 10.56
CA THR A 404 -31.04 13.71 11.99
C THR A 404 -32.19 14.40 12.73
N LYS A 405 -32.84 15.39 12.13
CA LYS A 405 -34.03 16.03 12.72
C LYS A 405 -35.16 15.03 12.92
N ILE A 406 -35.44 14.20 11.92
CA ILE A 406 -36.45 13.13 12.01
C ILE A 406 -36.06 12.14 13.11
N GLN A 407 -34.81 11.64 13.10
CA GLN A 407 -34.30 10.71 14.11
C GLN A 407 -34.43 11.26 15.53
N VAL A 408 -33.97 12.49 15.74
CA VAL A 408 -33.95 13.10 17.08
C VAL A 408 -35.36 13.31 17.61
N SER A 409 -36.31 13.68 16.74
CA SER A 409 -37.69 13.97 17.12
C SER A 409 -38.42 12.77 17.72
N TYR A 410 -38.19 11.55 17.24
CA TYR A 410 -38.87 10.36 17.76
C TYR A 410 -37.98 9.55 18.72
N LEU A 411 -36.66 9.56 18.54
CA LEU A 411 -35.75 8.69 19.30
C LEU A 411 -35.37 9.29 20.67
N TYR A 412 -35.31 10.62 20.77
CA TYR A 412 -34.89 11.32 22.01
C TYR A 412 -35.99 12.17 22.67
N LEU A 413 -36.92 12.74 21.90
CA LEU A 413 -37.90 13.70 22.42
C LEU A 413 -39.26 13.08 22.76
N ASN A 414 -39.78 12.19 21.91
CA ASN A 414 -41.10 11.57 22.09
C ASN A 414 -40.95 10.06 22.17
N SER A 415 -40.93 9.51 23.38
CA SER A 415 -40.95 8.07 23.68
C SER A 415 -42.27 7.37 23.30
N VAL A 416 -42.95 7.85 22.27
CA VAL A 416 -44.16 7.27 21.70
C VAL A 416 -43.80 6.86 20.28
N LEU A 417 -43.45 5.58 20.11
CA LEU A 417 -43.56 4.97 18.79
C LEU A 417 -45.01 5.19 18.31
N PRO A 418 -45.24 5.59 17.06
CA PRO A 418 -46.57 5.48 16.47
C PRO A 418 -47.07 4.06 16.75
N GLN A 419 -48.32 3.94 17.23
CA GLN A 419 -48.93 2.70 17.78
C GLN A 419 -48.94 1.50 16.81
N GLU A 420 -48.39 1.65 15.60
CA GLU A 420 -48.37 0.66 14.51
C GLU A 420 -47.03 -0.10 14.39
N PHE A 421 -45.99 0.21 15.18
CA PHE A 421 -44.70 -0.47 15.09
C PHE A 421 -44.40 -1.34 16.33
N ASP A 422 -44.33 -2.66 16.13
CA ASP A 422 -43.83 -3.59 17.14
C ASP A 422 -42.33 -3.33 17.43
N PHE A 423 -41.99 -3.11 18.70
CA PHE A 423 -40.63 -2.83 19.17
C PHE A 423 -39.62 -3.90 18.71
N SER A 424 -40.09 -5.14 18.53
CA SER A 424 -39.29 -6.28 18.03
C SER A 424 -38.74 -6.07 16.62
N SER A 425 -39.55 -5.48 15.74
CA SER A 425 -39.25 -5.29 14.32
C SER A 425 -38.32 -4.10 14.11
N TYR A 426 -38.57 -3.03 14.86
CA TYR A 426 -37.72 -1.83 14.85
C TYR A 426 -36.27 -2.11 15.29
N ALA A 427 -36.06 -3.08 16.18
CA ALA A 427 -34.73 -3.42 16.70
C ALA A 427 -33.81 -4.15 15.70
N ARG A 428 -34.35 -4.80 14.66
CA ARG A 428 -33.56 -5.61 13.72
C ARG A 428 -33.12 -4.85 12.47
N GLU A 429 -33.86 -3.83 12.06
CA GLU A 429 -33.66 -3.17 10.77
C GLU A 429 -32.96 -1.81 10.90
N GLY A 430 -32.08 -1.54 9.94
CA GLY A 430 -31.51 -0.21 9.75
C GLY A 430 -30.22 0.11 10.51
N PHE A 431 -29.85 -0.70 11.52
CA PHE A 431 -28.58 -0.55 12.23
C PHE A 431 -27.37 -0.64 11.29
N PHE A 432 -27.31 -1.68 10.45
CA PHE A 432 -26.16 -1.91 9.57
C PHE A 432 -26.05 -0.80 8.52
N GLN A 433 -27.18 -0.28 8.04
CA GLN A 433 -27.27 0.85 7.12
C GLN A 433 -26.69 2.12 7.77
N LEU A 434 -27.00 2.42 9.04
CA LEU A 434 -26.41 3.54 9.76
C LEU A 434 -24.89 3.41 9.90
N VAL A 435 -24.39 2.24 10.32
CA VAL A 435 -22.95 1.99 10.43
C VAL A 435 -22.26 2.12 9.07
N PHE A 436 -22.90 1.62 8.01
CA PHE A 436 -22.38 1.71 6.66
C PHE A 436 -22.28 3.17 6.18
N ILE A 437 -23.30 4.00 6.44
CA ILE A 437 -23.27 5.44 6.14
C ILE A 437 -22.14 6.14 6.90
N VAL A 438 -21.95 5.80 8.18
CA VAL A 438 -20.85 6.36 8.98
C VAL A 438 -19.49 6.04 8.37
N ILE A 439 -19.28 4.79 7.89
CA ILE A 439 -18.05 4.39 7.21
C ILE A 439 -17.88 5.17 5.90
N ILE A 440 -18.92 5.28 5.08
CA ILE A 440 -18.90 6.05 3.82
C ILE A 440 -18.51 7.50 4.11
N ASN A 441 -19.12 8.13 5.12
CA ASN A 441 -18.84 9.52 5.48
C ASN A 441 -17.39 9.72 5.94
N LEU A 442 -16.88 8.80 6.75
CA LEU A 442 -15.49 8.83 7.21
C LEU A 442 -14.52 8.75 6.02
N LEU A 443 -14.77 7.84 5.07
CA LEU A 443 -13.96 7.69 3.86
C LEU A 443 -14.09 8.90 2.94
N LEU A 444 -15.31 9.38 2.70
CA LEU A 444 -15.61 10.55 1.89
C LEU A 444 -14.89 11.80 2.41
N ILE A 445 -15.01 12.10 3.71
CA ILE A 445 -14.37 13.28 4.30
C ILE A 445 -12.85 13.16 4.23
N THR A 446 -12.29 11.98 4.54
CA THR A 446 -10.84 11.76 4.48
C THR A 446 -10.30 11.94 3.06
N PHE A 447 -11.03 11.43 2.07
CA PHE A 447 -10.70 11.53 0.64
C PHE A 447 -10.83 12.97 0.12
N LEU A 448 -11.97 13.63 0.37
CA LEU A 448 -12.16 15.03 -0.05
C LEU A 448 -11.12 15.93 0.59
N LYS A 449 -10.80 15.74 1.87
CA LYS A 449 -9.76 16.50 2.56
C LYS A 449 -8.38 16.33 1.91
N SER A 450 -7.99 15.12 1.50
CA SER A 450 -6.68 14.88 0.86
C SER A 450 -6.61 15.46 -0.56
N GLU A 451 -7.70 15.37 -1.32
CA GLU A 451 -7.73 15.70 -2.75
C GLU A 451 -8.24 17.12 -3.08
N THR A 452 -8.55 17.96 -2.08
CA THR A 452 -9.01 19.35 -2.31
C THR A 452 -7.85 20.35 -2.37
N ASN A 453 -7.76 21.10 -3.47
CA ASN A 453 -6.93 22.32 -3.58
C ASN A 453 -7.63 23.46 -2.83
N VAL A 454 -7.06 23.86 -1.70
CA VAL A 454 -7.52 25.04 -0.96
C VAL A 454 -6.63 26.20 -1.34
N THR A 455 -7.20 27.15 -2.08
CA THR A 455 -6.51 28.35 -2.57
C THR A 455 -6.77 29.56 -1.67
N SER A 456 -7.95 29.62 -1.05
CA SER A 456 -8.36 30.73 -0.19
C SER A 456 -8.45 30.32 1.28
N ASN A 457 -7.88 31.13 2.19
CA ASN A 457 -7.99 30.92 3.63
C ASN A 457 -9.45 30.95 4.13
N LYS A 458 -10.30 31.81 3.56
CA LYS A 458 -11.72 31.91 3.95
C LYS A 458 -12.50 30.67 3.53
N VAL A 459 -12.32 30.20 2.29
CA VAL A 459 -12.97 28.99 1.77
C VAL A 459 -12.49 27.75 2.51
N GLY A 460 -11.19 27.71 2.86
CA GLY A 460 -10.62 26.66 3.71
C GLY A 460 -11.28 26.57 5.10
N GLN A 461 -11.66 27.69 5.71
CA GLN A 461 -12.40 27.69 6.99
C GLN A 461 -13.83 27.18 6.81
N ILE A 462 -14.53 27.58 5.75
CA ILE A 462 -15.87 27.07 5.43
C ILE A 462 -15.84 25.55 5.23
N LEU A 463 -14.88 25.04 4.45
CA LEU A 463 -14.69 23.60 4.24
C LEU A 463 -14.46 22.86 5.57
N LYS A 464 -13.59 23.39 6.46
CA LYS A 464 -13.40 22.80 7.80
C LYS A 464 -14.69 22.78 8.61
N GLY A 465 -15.50 23.84 8.53
CA GLY A 465 -16.82 23.90 9.15
C GLY A 465 -17.76 22.82 8.61
N LEU A 466 -17.88 22.68 7.29
CA LEU A 466 -18.73 21.68 6.64
C LEU A 466 -18.27 20.25 6.93
N TYR A 467 -16.97 19.97 6.89
CA TYR A 467 -16.44 18.66 7.29
C TYR A 467 -16.76 18.34 8.75
N THR A 468 -16.63 19.32 9.65
CA THR A 468 -16.97 19.14 11.07
C THR A 468 -18.46 18.88 11.25
N LEU A 469 -19.32 19.63 10.55
CA LEU A 469 -20.77 19.45 10.60
C LEU A 469 -21.19 18.04 10.17
N ILE A 470 -20.72 17.56 9.01
CA ILE A 470 -21.04 16.20 8.54
C ILE A 470 -20.48 15.15 9.50
N THR A 471 -19.30 15.38 10.08
CA THR A 471 -18.73 14.48 11.08
C THR A 471 -19.60 14.41 12.34
N LEU A 472 -20.12 15.54 12.83
CA LEU A 472 -21.04 15.59 13.97
C LEU A 472 -22.36 14.88 13.69
N LEU A 473 -22.95 15.08 12.50
CA LEU A 473 -24.15 14.35 12.07
C LEU A 473 -23.87 12.84 11.99
N SER A 474 -22.68 12.43 11.53
CA SER A 474 -22.27 11.02 11.51
C SER A 474 -22.09 10.43 12.92
N ILE A 475 -21.59 11.22 13.88
CA ILE A 475 -21.52 10.79 15.28
C ILE A 475 -22.92 10.55 15.82
N ASN A 476 -23.88 11.43 15.53
CA ASN A 476 -25.27 11.23 15.93
C ASN A 476 -25.88 9.95 15.32
N MET A 477 -25.61 9.67 14.04
CA MET A 477 -26.03 8.41 13.40
C MET A 477 -25.41 7.18 14.09
N ALA A 478 -24.13 7.23 14.45
CA ALA A 478 -23.46 6.15 15.15
C ALA A 478 -24.02 5.93 16.56
N ILE A 479 -24.36 7.00 17.29
CA ILE A 479 -25.03 6.91 18.60
C ILE A 479 -26.43 6.28 18.43
N SER A 480 -27.19 6.68 17.41
CA SER A 480 -28.49 6.09 17.09
C SER A 480 -28.37 4.60 16.77
N ALA A 481 -27.31 4.19 16.06
CA ALA A 481 -27.01 2.79 15.80
C ALA A 481 -26.70 2.01 17.09
N ILE A 482 -25.89 2.56 18.00
CA ILE A 482 -25.62 1.94 19.31
C ILE A 482 -26.91 1.75 20.10
N TYR A 483 -27.80 2.74 20.09
CA TYR A 483 -29.10 2.67 20.78
C TYR A 483 -29.97 1.54 20.21
N LYS A 484 -30.12 1.47 18.88
CA LYS A 484 -30.84 0.37 18.22
C LYS A 484 -30.26 -1.00 18.57
N MET A 485 -28.93 -1.12 18.59
CA MET A 485 -28.27 -2.37 18.93
C MET A 485 -28.48 -2.78 20.40
N SER A 486 -28.53 -1.80 21.31
CA SER A 486 -28.85 -2.03 22.71
C SER A 486 -30.28 -2.52 22.91
N LEU A 487 -31.25 -1.97 22.16
CA LEU A 487 -32.62 -2.47 22.14
C LEU A 487 -32.70 -3.89 21.56
N TYR A 488 -31.89 -4.19 20.55
CA TYR A 488 -31.84 -5.53 19.98
C TYR A 488 -31.29 -6.56 20.99
N ILE A 489 -30.27 -6.17 21.76
CA ILE A 489 -29.72 -7.01 22.84
C ILE A 489 -30.73 -7.17 23.99
N SER A 490 -31.49 -6.13 24.37
CA SER A 490 -32.48 -6.26 25.44
C SER A 490 -33.63 -7.20 25.06
N ALA A 491 -34.02 -7.23 23.78
CA ALA A 491 -35.10 -8.08 23.28
C ALA A 491 -34.69 -9.54 23.02
N PHE A 492 -33.44 -9.79 22.59
CA PHE A 492 -32.99 -11.12 22.13
C PHE A 492 -31.76 -11.67 22.87
N GLY A 493 -31.26 -10.98 23.88
CA GLY A 493 -30.06 -11.36 24.62
C GLY A 493 -28.75 -10.99 23.94
N TYR A 494 -27.65 -11.31 24.62
CA TYR A 494 -26.29 -11.08 24.16
C TYR A 494 -25.83 -12.21 23.22
N THR A 495 -25.16 -11.83 22.14
CA THR A 495 -24.41 -12.75 21.27
C THR A 495 -23.06 -12.14 20.89
N ARG A 496 -22.14 -12.98 20.40
CA ARG A 496 -20.79 -12.56 19.98
C ARG A 496 -20.87 -11.45 18.92
N LEU A 497 -21.65 -11.67 17.87
CA LEU A 497 -21.81 -10.70 16.79
C LEU A 497 -22.39 -9.38 17.31
N ARG A 498 -23.39 -9.44 18.21
CA ARG A 498 -24.04 -8.23 18.72
C ARG A 498 -23.08 -7.33 19.50
N ILE A 499 -22.27 -7.93 20.38
CA ILE A 499 -21.27 -7.19 21.16
C ILE A 499 -20.15 -6.67 20.26
N LEU A 500 -19.62 -7.49 19.35
CA LEU A 500 -18.54 -7.09 18.44
C LEU A 500 -18.94 -5.89 17.58
N VAL A 501 -20.15 -5.92 17.03
CA VAL A 501 -20.71 -4.85 16.22
C VAL A 501 -20.93 -3.56 17.04
N GLN A 502 -21.39 -3.67 18.29
CA GLN A 502 -21.55 -2.52 19.18
C GLN A 502 -20.19 -1.89 19.51
N VAL A 503 -19.18 -2.70 19.85
CA VAL A 503 -17.82 -2.22 20.13
C VAL A 503 -17.18 -1.61 18.89
N PHE A 504 -17.39 -2.20 17.72
CA PHE A 504 -16.96 -1.62 16.44
C PHE A 504 -17.61 -0.26 16.16
N THR A 505 -18.88 -0.09 16.51
CA THR A 505 -19.57 1.20 16.35
C THR A 505 -19.02 2.26 17.32
N VAL A 506 -18.70 1.87 18.56
CA VAL A 506 -17.99 2.75 19.52
C VAL A 506 -16.61 3.14 18.99
N PHE A 507 -15.88 2.20 18.39
CA PHE A 507 -14.61 2.48 17.72
C PHE A 507 -14.77 3.52 16.60
N LEU A 508 -15.80 3.39 15.75
CA LEU A 508 -16.11 4.40 14.73
C LEU A 508 -16.39 5.79 15.33
N CYS A 509 -17.18 5.87 16.41
CA CYS A 509 -17.41 7.13 17.12
C CYS A 509 -16.10 7.80 17.56
N LEU A 510 -15.17 7.03 18.13
CA LEU A 510 -13.86 7.54 18.55
C LEU A 510 -13.05 8.04 17.35
N ILE A 511 -13.06 7.32 16.22
CA ILE A 511 -12.36 7.76 15.00
C ILE A 511 -12.97 9.06 14.45
N LEU A 512 -14.29 9.20 14.46
CA LEU A 512 -14.95 10.45 14.04
C LEU A 512 -14.53 11.62 14.93
N VAL A 513 -14.38 11.41 16.24
CA VAL A 513 -13.82 12.43 17.15
C VAL A 513 -12.37 12.78 16.77
N PHE A 514 -11.52 11.78 16.49
CA PHE A 514 -10.16 12.03 15.98
C PHE A 514 -10.15 12.70 14.60
N LEU A 515 -11.15 12.45 13.77
CA LEU A 515 -11.31 13.10 12.48
C LEU A 515 -11.58 14.59 12.64
N ILE A 516 -12.39 15.00 13.63
CA ILE A 516 -12.55 16.42 13.97
C ILE A 516 -11.19 17.03 14.32
N PHE A 517 -10.41 16.42 15.22
CA PHE A 517 -9.08 16.92 15.55
C PHE A 517 -8.15 16.98 14.33
N ASN A 518 -8.23 16.00 13.43
CA ASN A 518 -7.49 15.98 12.18
C ASN A 518 -7.88 17.16 11.28
N ILE A 519 -9.18 17.43 11.09
CA ILE A 519 -9.70 18.54 10.28
C ILE A 519 -9.10 19.88 10.72
N TRP A 520 -9.00 20.13 12.03
CA TRP A 520 -8.52 21.40 12.56
C TRP A 520 -6.99 21.48 12.69
N LYS A 521 -6.33 20.42 13.17
CA LYS A 521 -4.88 20.41 13.46
C LYS A 521 -3.99 19.82 12.36
N ASN A 522 -4.56 19.33 11.25
CA ASN A 522 -3.83 18.72 10.12
C ASN A 522 -2.84 17.61 10.52
N LYS A 523 -3.15 16.83 11.55
CA LYS A 523 -2.37 15.64 11.95
C LYS A 523 -2.85 14.40 11.20
N ASN A 524 -2.03 13.36 11.07
CA ASN A 524 -2.43 12.11 10.39
C ASN A 524 -3.49 11.33 11.19
N LEU A 525 -4.59 10.90 10.53
CA LEU A 525 -5.67 10.12 11.15
C LEU A 525 -5.25 8.68 11.46
N LEU A 526 -4.30 8.13 10.69
CA LEU A 526 -4.00 6.70 10.75
C LEU A 526 -3.36 6.27 12.06
N LYS A 527 -2.53 7.13 12.67
CA LYS A 527 -1.90 6.85 13.97
C LYS A 527 -2.95 6.60 15.06
N PRO A 528 -3.89 7.52 15.34
CA PRO A 528 -4.91 7.28 16.36
C PRO A 528 -5.85 6.11 15.99
N VAL A 529 -6.18 5.91 14.70
CA VAL A 529 -6.98 4.76 14.26
C VAL A 529 -6.32 3.43 14.65
N ILE A 530 -5.03 3.26 14.36
CA ILE A 530 -4.30 2.03 14.67
C ILE A 530 -4.17 1.86 16.19
N ILE A 531 -3.84 2.92 16.92
CA ILE A 531 -3.68 2.87 18.38
C ILE A 531 -4.98 2.47 19.07
N VAL A 532 -6.07 3.18 18.78
CA VAL A 532 -7.38 2.93 19.40
C VAL A 532 -7.91 1.56 18.98
N GLY A 533 -7.79 1.20 17.70
CA GLY A 533 -8.21 -0.10 17.19
C GLY A 533 -7.48 -1.24 17.88
N ALA A 534 -6.16 -1.12 18.05
CA ALA A 534 -5.37 -2.13 18.73
C ALA A 534 -5.69 -2.23 20.23
N ILE A 535 -5.88 -1.11 20.93
CA ILE A 535 -6.26 -1.10 22.35
C ILE A 535 -7.61 -1.79 22.55
N ILE A 536 -8.62 -1.44 21.74
CA ILE A 536 -9.95 -2.05 21.83
C ILE A 536 -9.88 -3.54 21.50
N TYR A 537 -9.16 -3.92 20.44
CA TYR A 537 -9.05 -5.31 20.02
C TYR A 537 -8.29 -6.19 21.03
N VAL A 538 -7.20 -5.68 21.61
CA VAL A 538 -6.51 -6.35 22.72
C VAL A 538 -7.44 -6.46 23.92
N GLY A 539 -8.15 -5.39 24.28
CA GLY A 539 -9.15 -5.43 25.34
C GLY A 539 -10.19 -6.54 25.13
N LEU A 540 -10.73 -6.66 23.91
CA LEU A 540 -11.70 -7.70 23.56
C LEU A 540 -11.13 -9.13 23.69
N ASN A 541 -9.88 -9.34 23.30
CA ASN A 541 -9.22 -10.64 23.43
C ASN A 541 -9.09 -11.08 24.90
N TYR A 542 -8.93 -10.14 25.82
CA TYR A 542 -8.72 -10.42 27.25
C TYR A 542 -9.99 -10.27 28.11
N PHE A 543 -11.09 -9.75 27.56
CA PHE A 543 -12.33 -9.48 28.29
C PHE A 543 -13.18 -10.74 28.59
N ASN A 544 -12.75 -11.94 28.16
CA ASN A 544 -13.53 -13.19 28.23
C ASN A 544 -15.00 -12.98 27.79
N LEU A 545 -15.15 -12.64 26.51
CA LEU A 545 -16.43 -12.31 25.89
C LEU A 545 -17.48 -13.41 26.06
N ASP A 546 -17.08 -14.67 25.90
CA ASP A 546 -18.02 -15.81 25.92
C ASP A 546 -18.57 -16.04 27.32
N ASN A 547 -17.74 -15.93 28.37
CA ASN A 547 -18.22 -15.97 29.75
C ASN A 547 -19.18 -14.82 30.07
N TYR A 548 -18.89 -13.61 29.60
CA TYR A 548 -19.77 -12.46 29.80
C TYR A 548 -21.15 -12.67 29.15
N ILE A 549 -21.19 -13.24 27.94
CA ILE A 549 -22.43 -13.54 27.22
C ILE A 549 -23.30 -14.52 28.03
N VAL A 550 -22.72 -15.63 28.47
CA VAL A 550 -23.45 -16.66 29.23
C VAL A 550 -24.02 -16.05 30.51
N LYS A 551 -23.18 -15.37 31.30
CA LYS A 551 -23.60 -14.72 32.55
C LYS A 551 -24.76 -13.74 32.34
N LYS A 552 -24.64 -12.84 31.36
CA LYS A 552 -25.67 -11.82 31.10
C LYS A 552 -26.99 -12.39 30.57
N ASN A 553 -26.93 -13.49 29.81
CA ASN A 553 -28.15 -14.14 29.33
C ASN A 553 -28.88 -14.88 30.43
N ILE A 554 -28.14 -15.54 31.34
CA ILE A 554 -28.70 -16.27 32.49
C ILE A 554 -29.28 -15.33 33.54
N ASP A 555 -28.64 -14.18 33.79
CA ASP A 555 -29.11 -13.20 34.78
C ASP A 555 -30.39 -12.47 34.34
N ASN A 556 -30.74 -12.53 33.04
CA ASN A 556 -31.88 -11.81 32.50
C ASN A 556 -33.17 -12.63 32.60
N LYS A 557 -33.93 -12.41 33.68
CA LYS A 557 -35.22 -13.08 33.96
C LYS A 557 -36.23 -12.99 32.81
N ASN A 558 -36.22 -11.89 32.05
CA ASN A 558 -37.15 -11.70 30.91
C ASN A 558 -36.81 -12.60 29.71
N LEU A 559 -35.61 -13.18 29.69
CA LEU A 559 -35.12 -14.06 28.64
C LEU A 559 -35.12 -15.53 29.07
N GLU A 560 -35.43 -15.88 30.33
CA GLU A 560 -35.36 -17.27 30.85
C GLU A 560 -36.12 -18.29 29.98
N SER A 561 -37.27 -17.92 29.40
CA SER A 561 -38.06 -18.79 28.51
C SER A 561 -37.63 -18.77 27.03
N ARG A 562 -36.63 -17.94 26.67
CA ARG A 562 -36.15 -17.69 25.32
C ARG A 562 -34.63 -17.84 25.18
N ILE A 563 -33.94 -18.37 26.20
CA ILE A 563 -32.51 -18.63 26.11
C ILE A 563 -32.28 -19.67 25.02
N ASP A 564 -31.50 -19.30 24.02
CA ASP A 564 -31.08 -20.21 22.96
C ASP A 564 -29.97 -21.12 23.49
N ASN A 565 -30.38 -22.25 24.09
CA ASN A 565 -29.47 -23.25 24.64
C ASN A 565 -28.52 -23.81 23.57
N GLN A 566 -28.99 -23.93 22.32
CA GLN A 566 -28.14 -24.36 21.20
C GLN A 566 -27.02 -23.36 20.95
N TYR A 567 -27.31 -22.06 21.01
CA TYR A 567 -26.30 -21.02 20.89
C TYR A 567 -25.26 -21.08 22.03
N LEU A 568 -25.66 -21.31 23.28
CA LEU A 568 -24.71 -21.37 24.41
C LEU A 568 -23.66 -22.49 24.23
N ILE A 569 -24.06 -23.64 23.69
CA ILE A 569 -23.17 -24.78 23.41
C ILE A 569 -22.19 -24.49 22.24
N THR A 570 -22.44 -23.45 21.44
CA THR A 570 -21.49 -23.00 20.42
C THR A 570 -20.34 -22.15 20.97
N LEU A 571 -20.46 -21.65 22.21
CA LEU A 571 -19.47 -20.76 22.83
C LEU A 571 -18.19 -21.50 23.21
N SER A 572 -17.10 -20.76 23.35
CA SER A 572 -15.80 -21.30 23.72
C SER A 572 -15.79 -21.79 25.17
N LEU A 573 -14.80 -22.63 25.48
CA LEU A 573 -14.56 -23.18 26.82
C LEU A 573 -14.22 -22.10 27.88
N ASP A 574 -13.98 -20.87 27.43
CA ASP A 574 -13.69 -19.71 28.27
C ASP A 574 -14.88 -19.35 29.19
N ALA A 575 -16.08 -19.80 28.82
CA ALA A 575 -17.32 -19.60 29.59
C ALA A 575 -17.57 -20.62 30.72
N TYR A 576 -16.56 -21.43 31.08
CA TYR A 576 -16.68 -22.54 32.06
C TYR A 576 -17.44 -22.19 33.34
N GLU A 577 -17.09 -21.08 33.99
CA GLU A 577 -17.72 -20.70 35.26
C GLU A 577 -19.20 -20.39 35.08
N SER A 578 -19.55 -19.59 34.07
CA SER A 578 -20.94 -19.19 33.83
C SER A 578 -21.78 -20.36 33.26
N MET A 579 -21.18 -21.28 32.51
CA MET A 579 -21.84 -22.50 32.04
C MET A 579 -22.15 -23.47 33.17
N LEU A 580 -21.26 -23.59 34.16
CA LEU A 580 -21.51 -24.37 35.37
C LEU A 580 -22.67 -23.77 36.19
N GLU A 581 -22.73 -22.43 36.28
CA GLU A 581 -23.86 -21.75 36.92
C GLU A 581 -25.18 -21.99 36.16
N ALA A 582 -25.15 -21.95 34.83
CA ALA A 582 -26.29 -22.26 33.96
C ALA A 582 -26.85 -23.66 34.23
N LYS A 583 -25.95 -24.64 34.33
CA LYS A 583 -26.25 -26.04 34.66
C LYS A 583 -26.90 -26.13 36.04
N ASN A 584 -26.30 -25.50 37.05
CA ASN A 584 -26.81 -25.54 38.42
C ASN A 584 -28.20 -24.89 38.56
N LYS A 585 -28.53 -23.90 37.72
CA LYS A 585 -29.85 -23.28 37.63
C LYS A 585 -30.86 -24.10 36.82
N GLY A 586 -30.46 -25.23 36.23
CA GLY A 586 -31.32 -26.09 35.41
C GLY A 586 -31.65 -25.51 34.02
N LEU A 587 -30.90 -24.50 33.57
CA LEU A 587 -31.13 -23.85 32.27
C LEU A 587 -30.56 -24.65 31.09
N ILE A 588 -29.54 -25.47 31.35
CA ILE A 588 -28.89 -26.35 30.37
C ILE A 588 -28.92 -27.77 30.92
N SER A 589 -29.21 -28.74 30.06
CA SER A 589 -29.23 -30.16 30.46
C SER A 589 -27.82 -30.70 30.76
N ASP A 590 -27.74 -31.75 31.57
CA ASP A 590 -26.47 -32.39 31.92
C ASP A 590 -25.74 -32.91 30.68
N ASP A 591 -26.47 -33.51 29.73
CA ASP A 591 -25.91 -34.05 28.49
C ASP A 591 -25.33 -32.95 27.58
N GLU A 592 -26.05 -31.83 27.44
CA GLU A 592 -25.58 -30.66 26.67
C GLU A 592 -24.33 -30.04 27.29
N TYR A 593 -24.29 -29.92 28.63
CA TYR A 593 -23.11 -29.43 29.34
C TYR A 593 -21.91 -30.36 29.18
N ILE A 594 -22.11 -31.68 29.27
CA ILE A 594 -21.05 -32.68 29.07
C ILE A 594 -20.55 -32.60 27.62
N GLY A 595 -21.44 -32.57 26.63
CA GLY A 595 -21.07 -32.44 25.22
C GLY A 595 -20.29 -31.15 24.92
N TRP A 596 -20.68 -30.04 25.54
CA TRP A 596 -19.94 -28.77 25.48
C TRP A 596 -18.57 -28.85 26.16
N LYS A 597 -18.50 -29.41 27.37
CA LYS A 597 -17.27 -29.51 28.18
C LYS A 597 -16.18 -30.33 27.50
N TYR A 598 -16.54 -31.45 26.87
CA TYR A 598 -15.58 -32.35 26.22
C TYR A 598 -15.29 -31.97 24.76
N LYS A 599 -15.84 -30.86 24.27
CA LYS A 599 -15.63 -30.37 22.91
C LYS A 599 -14.14 -30.10 22.65
N GLY A 600 -13.51 -31.00 21.90
CA GLY A 600 -12.11 -30.85 21.48
C GLY A 600 -11.05 -31.29 22.50
N MET A 601 -11.42 -31.95 23.60
CA MET A 601 -10.48 -32.41 24.62
C MET A 601 -9.46 -33.45 24.14
N ASP A 602 -9.75 -34.19 23.06
CA ASP A 602 -8.90 -35.28 22.54
C ASP A 602 -7.59 -34.82 21.87
N LYS A 603 -7.27 -33.52 21.88
CA LYS A 603 -6.22 -32.94 21.01
C LYS A 603 -4.97 -32.41 21.70
N HIS A 604 -4.83 -32.52 23.02
CA HIS A 604 -3.69 -31.95 23.76
C HIS A 604 -2.83 -33.01 24.45
N LEU A 605 -1.72 -33.36 23.80
CA LEU A 605 -0.77 -34.39 24.27
C LEU A 605 0.54 -33.76 24.75
N HIS A 606 0.84 -32.50 24.41
CA HIS A 606 2.16 -31.90 24.63
C HIS A 606 2.11 -30.58 25.41
N TRP A 607 3.14 -30.30 26.20
CA TRP A 607 3.21 -29.10 27.07
C TRP A 607 3.11 -27.77 26.31
N TYR A 608 3.56 -27.72 25.05
CA TYR A 608 3.55 -26.50 24.24
C TYR A 608 2.18 -26.20 23.60
N GLU A 609 1.22 -27.13 23.73
CA GLU A 609 -0.19 -26.95 23.38
C GLU A 609 -0.99 -26.39 24.57
N TYR A 610 -0.32 -26.06 25.67
CA TYR A 610 -0.96 -25.58 26.90
C TYR A 610 -1.90 -24.42 26.61
N ASN A 611 -3.12 -24.56 27.13
CA ASN A 611 -4.14 -23.53 27.17
C ASN A 611 -4.83 -23.58 28.55
N TYR A 612 -5.00 -22.42 29.17
CA TYR A 612 -5.54 -22.30 30.54
C TYR A 612 -6.94 -22.89 30.69
N PHE A 613 -7.90 -22.51 29.83
CA PHE A 613 -9.29 -22.97 29.97
C PHE A 613 -9.46 -24.46 29.64
N TYR A 614 -8.68 -25.01 28.72
CA TYR A 614 -8.67 -26.46 28.50
C TYR A 614 -8.15 -27.23 29.72
N ASN A 615 -7.07 -26.75 30.36
CA ASN A 615 -6.50 -27.43 31.53
C ASN A 615 -7.33 -27.26 32.79
N LYS A 616 -8.06 -26.16 32.95
CA LYS A 616 -8.98 -25.95 34.07
C LYS A 616 -10.16 -26.94 34.08
N GLN A 617 -10.43 -27.60 32.96
CA GLN A 617 -11.55 -28.52 32.80
C GLN A 617 -11.19 -30.01 32.98
N ARG A 618 -9.90 -30.34 32.90
CA ARG A 618 -9.34 -31.63 33.31
C ARG A 618 -9.35 -31.70 34.83
#